data_AF-A0A2N8LBD0-F1
#
_entry.id   AF-A0A2N8LBD0-F1
#
_cell.length_a   1.000
_cell.length_b   1.000
_cell.length_c   1.000
_cell.angle_alpha   90.00
_cell.angle_beta   90.00
_cell.angle_gamma   90.00
#
_symmetry.space_group_name_H-M   'P 1'
#
loop_
_entity.id
_entity.type
_entity.pdbx_description
1 polymer ?
#
loop_
_entity_poly.entity_id
_entity_poly.type
_entity_poly.pdbx_seq_one_letter_code
_entity_poly.pdbx_strand_id
1 'polypeptide(L)'
;MALKEALGAIGDGTIKGMIQSEFLIDTGKTCQIHSAPIYRRTRPKGKESEFCIACQHNERDKKREQVDIAYQNQAILSNGYNVFKRESIFSNELKKADFENFEIIKPIDDRAKNYGDRLIRDYIKGIDGNAIIQGEPGVGKSFLAMSIAKKLNLTYKDFRQSKSVIFVSTSMLVRLVQDSFKYSESKYSQDRITKLLIDCDILILDDLGKESSSGSTIKPAGDWTYRFLFNILDNRKSTIITTNFTVRELQQIYDKALVDRILKGSRDKIFVYPKETESKRS
;
A
#
# COMPACT_ATOMS: atom_id res chain seq x y z
N MET A 1 17.97 -35.46 -2.89
CA MET A 1 18.89 -36.49 -2.35
C MET A 1 19.84 -35.89 -1.29
N ALA A 2 20.60 -34.85 -1.62
CA ALA A 2 21.59 -34.22 -0.73
C ALA A 2 21.09 -33.73 0.66
N LEU A 3 19.83 -33.26 0.77
CA LEU A 3 19.31 -32.75 2.06
C LEU A 3 19.04 -33.86 3.09
N LYS A 4 18.60 -35.05 2.63
CA LYS A 4 18.30 -36.20 3.51
C LYS A 4 19.57 -36.81 4.09
N GLU A 5 20.63 -36.90 3.28
CA GLU A 5 21.95 -37.39 3.72
C GLU A 5 22.58 -36.47 4.77
N ALA A 6 22.41 -35.15 4.64
CA ALA A 6 22.95 -34.16 5.58
C ALA A 6 22.21 -34.08 6.93
N LEU A 7 20.94 -34.51 6.99
CA LEU A 7 20.12 -34.48 8.21
C LEU A 7 20.32 -35.71 9.11
N GLY A 8 20.69 -36.86 8.53
CA GLY A 8 20.80 -38.13 9.24
C GLY A 8 19.45 -38.66 9.74
N ALA A 9 19.47 -39.65 10.64
CA ALA A 9 18.25 -40.20 11.24
C ALA A 9 17.59 -39.16 12.18
N ILE A 10 16.29 -38.92 11.97
CA ILE A 10 15.46 -37.95 12.73
C ILE A 10 14.37 -38.65 13.56
N GLY A 11 14.45 -39.97 13.73
CA GLY A 11 13.42 -40.80 14.36
C GLY A 11 12.15 -40.92 13.51
N ASP A 12 10.99 -40.98 14.18
CA ASP A 12 9.65 -41.05 13.56
C ASP A 12 9.11 -39.67 13.10
N GLY A 13 9.90 -38.60 13.27
CA GLY A 13 9.50 -37.23 12.93
C GLY A 13 8.64 -36.54 13.99
N THR A 14 8.34 -37.20 15.12
CA THR A 14 7.74 -36.55 16.29
C THR A 14 8.80 -35.85 17.14
N ILE A 15 8.40 -34.91 17.99
CA ILE A 15 9.33 -34.24 18.93
C ILE A 15 10.05 -35.28 19.79
N LYS A 16 9.32 -36.30 20.27
CA LYS A 16 9.87 -37.37 21.09
C LYS A 16 10.90 -38.20 20.32
N GLY A 17 10.60 -38.58 19.08
CA GLY A 17 11.55 -39.30 18.22
C GLY A 17 12.76 -38.45 17.81
N MET A 18 12.59 -37.14 17.64
CA MET A 18 13.69 -36.20 17.37
C MET A 18 14.62 -36.03 18.57
N ILE A 19 14.09 -36.06 19.80
CA ILE A 19 14.89 -36.06 21.02
C ILE A 19 15.63 -37.39 21.17
N GLN A 20 14.93 -38.52 20.97
CA GLN A 20 15.52 -39.87 21.07
C GLN A 20 16.64 -40.12 20.06
N SER A 21 16.59 -39.48 18.88
CA SER A 21 17.63 -39.55 17.85
C SER A 21 18.76 -38.52 18.02
N GLU A 22 18.75 -37.76 19.13
CA GLU A 22 19.67 -36.66 19.44
C GLU A 22 19.69 -35.56 18.37
N PHE A 23 18.63 -35.48 17.56
CA PHE A 23 18.46 -34.45 16.54
C PHE A 23 18.06 -33.11 17.18
N LEU A 24 17.26 -33.17 18.23
CA LEU A 24 16.94 -32.04 19.11
C LEU A 24 17.47 -32.33 20.52
N ILE A 25 18.20 -31.37 21.07
CA ILE A 25 18.67 -31.40 22.46
C ILE A 25 17.96 -30.30 23.22
N ASP A 26 17.31 -30.64 24.33
CA ASP A 26 16.77 -29.65 25.26
C ASP A 26 17.95 -28.86 25.87
N THR A 27 17.89 -27.53 25.77
CA THR A 27 18.94 -26.65 26.26
C THR A 27 18.81 -26.31 27.75
N GLY A 28 17.71 -26.72 28.39
CA GLY A 28 17.36 -26.33 29.75
C GLY A 28 16.86 -24.89 29.88
N LYS A 29 16.79 -24.14 28.77
CA LYS A 29 16.26 -22.78 28.74
C LYS A 29 14.76 -22.80 28.48
N THR A 30 14.06 -21.82 29.05
CA THR A 30 12.62 -21.62 28.85
C THR A 30 12.37 -20.41 27.96
N CYS A 31 11.50 -20.57 26.97
CA CYS A 31 11.02 -19.48 26.12
C CYS A 31 10.19 -18.48 26.94
N GLN A 32 10.53 -17.19 26.87
CA GLN A 32 9.82 -16.13 27.59
C GLN A 32 8.42 -15.83 27.04
N ILE A 33 8.11 -16.25 25.81
CA ILE A 33 6.83 -15.98 25.14
C ILE A 33 5.81 -17.07 25.46
N HIS A 34 6.24 -18.34 25.45
CA HIS A 34 5.34 -19.50 25.56
C HIS A 34 5.55 -20.31 26.84
N SER A 35 6.50 -19.92 27.69
CA SER A 35 6.90 -20.69 28.88
C SER A 35 7.21 -22.16 28.57
N ALA A 36 7.76 -22.42 27.38
CA ALA A 36 8.03 -23.76 26.84
C ALA A 36 9.54 -24.01 26.67
N PRO A 37 10.02 -25.27 26.65
CA PRO A 37 11.44 -25.58 26.49
C PRO A 37 12.03 -25.10 25.15
N ILE A 38 13.30 -24.68 25.19
CA ILE A 38 14.09 -24.33 24.00
C ILE A 38 14.94 -25.52 23.60
N TYR A 39 14.84 -25.90 22.33
CA TYR A 39 15.61 -27.00 21.75
C TYR A 39 16.71 -26.48 20.84
N ARG A 40 17.85 -27.15 20.84
CA ARG A 40 18.95 -26.94 19.88
C ARG A 40 18.96 -28.06 18.86
N ARG A 41 18.90 -27.70 17.58
CA ARG A 41 19.10 -28.67 16.49
C ARG A 41 20.60 -28.95 16.30
N THR A 42 20.98 -30.21 16.23
CA THR A 42 22.39 -30.65 16.14
C THR A 42 22.88 -30.86 14.72
N ARG A 43 21.97 -30.97 13.74
CA ARG A 43 22.30 -31.30 12.34
C ARG A 43 21.50 -30.43 11.35
N PRO A 44 22.04 -30.14 10.16
CA PRO A 44 23.39 -30.44 9.71
C PRO A 44 24.45 -29.62 10.47
N LYS A 45 25.66 -30.15 10.61
CA LYS A 45 26.80 -29.49 11.28
C LYS A 45 26.99 -28.07 10.74
N GLY A 46 27.23 -27.10 11.63
CA GLY A 46 27.42 -25.69 11.28
C GLY A 46 26.13 -24.91 10.98
N LYS A 47 24.95 -25.54 11.12
CA LYS A 47 23.64 -24.88 11.08
C LYS A 47 22.82 -25.15 12.34
N GLU A 48 23.51 -25.25 13.47
CA GLU A 48 22.92 -25.40 14.79
C GLU A 48 22.20 -24.11 15.18
N SER A 49 20.98 -24.24 15.70
CA SER A 49 20.17 -23.10 16.13
C SER A 49 19.31 -23.51 17.30
N GLU A 50 19.20 -22.63 18.29
CA GLU A 50 18.26 -22.77 19.41
C GLU A 50 16.92 -22.13 19.04
N PHE A 51 15.83 -22.81 19.34
CA PHE A 51 14.49 -22.30 19.08
C PHE A 51 13.44 -22.92 20.00
N CYS A 52 12.36 -22.18 20.20
CA CYS A 52 11.12 -22.71 20.78
C CYS A 52 10.24 -23.27 19.65
N ILE A 53 9.70 -24.48 19.83
CA ILE A 53 8.84 -25.12 18.82
C ILE A 53 7.55 -24.31 18.59
N ALA A 54 6.95 -23.79 19.66
CA ALA A 54 5.76 -22.94 19.55
C ALA A 54 6.05 -21.62 18.82
N CYS A 55 7.19 -20.97 19.08
CA CYS A 55 7.64 -19.82 18.27
C CYS A 55 7.76 -20.20 16.79
N GLN A 56 8.39 -21.34 16.50
CA GLN A 56 8.62 -21.76 15.11
C GLN A 56 7.31 -22.12 14.39
N HIS A 57 6.33 -22.69 15.10
CA HIS A 57 4.98 -22.92 14.58
C HIS A 57 4.28 -21.59 14.28
N ASN A 58 4.28 -20.65 15.23
CA ASN A 58 3.71 -19.31 15.03
C ASN A 58 4.35 -18.57 13.85
N GLU A 59 5.67 -18.66 13.66
CA GLU A 59 6.35 -18.08 12.49
C GLU A 59 5.94 -18.75 11.18
N ARG A 60 5.78 -20.08 11.17
CA ARG A 60 5.32 -20.83 10.01
C ARG A 60 3.90 -20.47 9.64
N ASP A 61 3.01 -20.35 10.61
CA ASP A 61 1.61 -20.01 10.37
C ASP A 61 1.47 -18.57 9.87
N LYS A 62 2.21 -17.62 10.45
CA LYS A 62 2.31 -16.25 9.91
C LYS A 62 2.81 -16.23 8.46
N LYS A 63 3.83 -17.03 8.12
CA LYS A 63 4.33 -17.13 6.74
C LYS A 63 3.27 -17.71 5.79
N ARG A 64 2.52 -18.74 6.22
CA ARG A 64 1.43 -19.32 5.45
C ARG A 64 0.34 -18.29 5.17
N GLU A 65 -0.13 -17.62 6.21
CA GLU A 65 -1.12 -16.54 6.09
C GLU A 65 -0.65 -15.43 5.14
N GLN A 66 0.63 -15.04 5.22
CA GLN A 66 1.19 -14.06 4.30
C GLN A 66 1.21 -14.50 2.84
N VAL A 67 1.49 -15.78 2.57
CA VAL A 67 1.44 -16.37 1.23
C VAL A 67 0.00 -16.42 0.74
N ASP A 68 -0.95 -16.79 1.60
CA ASP A 68 -2.38 -16.84 1.26
C ASP A 68 -2.91 -15.46 0.90
N ILE A 69 -2.57 -14.43 1.69
CA ILE A 69 -2.93 -13.03 1.39
C ILE A 69 -2.32 -12.58 0.04
N ALA A 70 -1.06 -12.92 -0.22
CA ALA A 70 -0.41 -12.55 -1.47
C ALA A 70 -1.10 -13.19 -2.68
N TYR A 71 -1.43 -14.48 -2.58
CA TYR A 71 -2.17 -15.21 -3.61
C TYR A 71 -3.57 -14.62 -3.84
N GLN A 72 -4.30 -14.31 -2.75
CA GLN A 72 -5.61 -13.67 -2.83
C GLN A 72 -5.54 -12.30 -3.50
N ASN A 73 -4.58 -11.45 -3.12
CA ASN A 73 -4.39 -10.15 -3.74
C ASN A 73 -4.01 -10.27 -5.22
N GLN A 74 -3.16 -11.22 -5.58
CA GLN A 74 -2.83 -11.47 -6.99
C GLN A 74 -4.07 -11.87 -7.80
N ALA A 75 -4.93 -12.72 -7.24
CA ALA A 75 -6.20 -13.10 -7.86
C ALA A 75 -7.19 -11.91 -7.96
N ILE A 76 -7.16 -10.98 -7.00
CA ILE A 76 -7.92 -9.73 -7.09
C ILE A 76 -7.37 -8.89 -8.25
N LEU A 77 -6.08 -8.60 -8.26
CA LEU A 77 -5.41 -7.73 -9.23
C LEU A 77 -5.50 -8.27 -10.67
N SER A 78 -5.52 -9.59 -10.85
CA SER A 78 -5.72 -10.21 -12.17
C SER A 78 -7.09 -9.92 -12.79
N ASN A 79 -8.07 -9.42 -12.02
CA ASN A 79 -9.34 -8.94 -12.57
C ASN A 79 -9.21 -7.61 -13.34
N GLY A 80 -8.02 -7.01 -13.38
CA GLY A 80 -7.67 -5.82 -14.17
C GLY A 80 -8.65 -4.68 -13.96
N TYR A 81 -9.42 -4.38 -15.02
CA TYR A 81 -10.43 -3.31 -15.03
C TYR A 81 -11.43 -3.35 -13.86
N ASN A 82 -11.85 -4.54 -13.42
CA ASN A 82 -12.87 -4.69 -12.38
C ASN A 82 -12.34 -4.34 -10.98
N VAL A 83 -11.02 -4.34 -10.78
CA VAL A 83 -10.37 -3.97 -9.52
C VAL A 83 -10.78 -2.57 -9.10
N PHE A 84 -10.79 -1.63 -10.05
CA PHE A 84 -11.15 -0.24 -9.80
C PHE A 84 -12.54 -0.11 -9.14
N LYS A 85 -13.53 -0.87 -9.61
CA LYS A 85 -14.89 -0.82 -9.04
C LYS A 85 -15.00 -1.48 -7.66
N ARG A 86 -14.18 -2.51 -7.39
CA ARG A 86 -14.29 -3.34 -6.19
C ARG A 86 -13.44 -2.84 -5.01
N GLU A 87 -12.23 -2.38 -5.29
CA GLU A 87 -11.23 -2.06 -4.26
C GLU A 87 -11.03 -0.56 -4.04
N SER A 88 -11.53 0.31 -4.92
CA SER A 88 -11.41 1.76 -4.72
C SER A 88 -12.31 2.28 -3.59
N ILE A 89 -11.80 3.23 -2.82
CA ILE A 89 -12.45 3.82 -1.64
C ILE A 89 -12.56 5.33 -1.84
N PHE A 90 -13.77 5.84 -2.07
CA PHE A 90 -14.01 7.27 -2.31
C PHE A 90 -15.44 7.66 -1.99
N SER A 91 -15.71 8.97 -1.90
CA SER A 91 -17.03 9.52 -1.64
C SER A 91 -17.96 9.39 -2.85
N ASN A 92 -19.28 9.32 -2.62
CA ASN A 92 -20.26 9.20 -3.70
C ASN A 92 -20.24 10.36 -4.71
N GLU A 93 -19.80 11.55 -4.29
CA GLU A 93 -19.68 12.74 -5.13
C GLU A 93 -18.71 12.52 -6.31
N LEU A 94 -17.65 11.75 -6.11
CA LEU A 94 -16.66 11.46 -7.15
C LEU A 94 -17.12 10.40 -8.16
N LYS A 95 -18.28 9.75 -7.96
CA LYS A 95 -18.80 8.74 -8.91
C LYS A 95 -19.03 9.32 -10.30
N LYS A 96 -19.42 10.60 -10.40
CA LYS A 96 -19.66 11.29 -11.68
C LYS A 96 -18.40 11.91 -12.30
N ALA A 97 -17.26 11.87 -11.61
CA ALA A 97 -16.06 12.54 -12.09
C ALA A 97 -15.39 11.76 -13.23
N ASP A 98 -15.38 12.33 -14.44
CA ASP A 98 -14.67 11.83 -15.61
C ASP A 98 -14.38 13.00 -16.57
N PHE A 99 -13.59 12.75 -17.62
CA PHE A 99 -13.24 13.79 -18.60
C PHE A 99 -14.40 14.24 -19.48
N GLU A 100 -15.50 13.49 -19.55
CA GLU A 100 -16.71 13.88 -20.28
C GLU A 100 -17.47 14.94 -19.48
N ASN A 101 -17.55 14.76 -18.16
CA ASN A 101 -18.15 15.70 -17.21
C ASN A 101 -17.17 16.79 -16.72
N PHE A 102 -15.98 16.91 -17.31
CA PHE A 102 -14.98 17.89 -16.91
C PHE A 102 -15.27 19.24 -17.57
N GLU A 103 -15.97 20.11 -16.84
CA GLU A 103 -16.32 21.45 -17.31
C GLU A 103 -15.08 22.36 -17.39
N ILE A 104 -14.80 22.86 -18.59
CA ILE A 104 -13.76 23.84 -18.87
C ILE A 104 -14.39 25.22 -18.84
N ILE A 105 -14.33 25.88 -17.69
CA ILE A 105 -14.88 27.22 -17.50
C ILE A 105 -13.76 28.26 -17.56
N LYS A 106 -12.59 27.92 -16.99
CA LYS A 106 -11.44 28.82 -16.87
C LYS A 106 -10.22 28.24 -17.57
N PRO A 107 -9.23 29.08 -17.97
CA PRO A 107 -7.98 28.59 -18.57
C PRO A 107 -7.21 27.58 -17.68
N ILE A 108 -7.39 27.64 -16.35
CA ILE A 108 -6.80 26.66 -15.44
C ILE A 108 -7.40 25.26 -15.60
N ASP A 109 -8.67 25.15 -15.99
CA ASP A 109 -9.36 23.88 -16.19
C ASP A 109 -8.82 23.17 -17.43
N ASP A 110 -8.61 23.92 -18.50
CA ASP A 110 -7.99 23.40 -19.72
C ASP A 110 -6.55 22.94 -19.46
N ARG A 111 -5.76 23.72 -18.70
CA ARG A 111 -4.42 23.31 -18.26
C ARG A 111 -4.43 22.04 -17.42
N ALA A 112 -5.40 21.90 -16.52
CA ALA A 112 -5.58 20.73 -15.67
C ALA A 112 -5.94 19.49 -16.51
N LYS A 113 -6.88 19.62 -17.46
CA LYS A 113 -7.24 18.55 -18.40
C LYS A 113 -6.06 18.13 -19.26
N ASN A 114 -5.36 19.09 -19.86
CA ASN A 114 -4.17 18.83 -20.67
C ASN A 114 -3.05 18.17 -19.86
N TYR A 115 -2.89 18.54 -18.59
CA TYR A 115 -1.98 17.83 -17.68
C TYR A 115 -2.42 16.38 -17.47
N GLY A 116 -3.71 16.13 -17.21
CA GLY A 116 -4.26 14.78 -17.09
C GLY A 116 -4.02 13.93 -18.33
N ASP A 117 -4.29 14.46 -19.52
CA ASP A 117 -4.07 13.77 -20.79
C ASP A 117 -2.59 13.41 -21.02
N ARG A 118 -1.66 14.32 -20.69
CA ARG A 118 -0.22 14.01 -20.73
C ARG A 118 0.16 12.91 -19.76
N LEU A 119 -0.31 12.99 -18.52
CA LEU A 119 -0.01 12.00 -17.49
C LEU A 119 -0.51 10.60 -17.86
N ILE A 120 -1.71 10.52 -18.46
CA ILE A 120 -2.30 9.27 -18.94
C ILE A 120 -1.41 8.65 -20.03
N ARG A 121 -0.97 9.46 -21.00
CA ARG A 121 -0.06 9.00 -22.07
C ARG A 121 1.25 8.47 -21.49
N ASP A 122 1.83 9.15 -20.50
CA ASP A 122 3.08 8.74 -19.87
C ASP A 122 2.95 7.37 -19.19
N TYR A 123 1.90 7.17 -18.38
CA TYR A 123 1.69 5.89 -17.69
C TYR A 123 1.31 4.74 -18.62
N ILE A 124 0.56 5.01 -19.70
CA ILE A 124 0.30 4.02 -20.74
C ILE A 124 1.61 3.56 -21.40
N LYS A 125 2.55 4.49 -21.63
CA LYS A 125 3.89 4.20 -22.16
C LYS A 125 4.82 3.53 -21.16
N GLY A 126 4.40 3.35 -19.90
CA GLY A 126 5.22 2.76 -18.85
C GLY A 126 6.26 3.71 -18.26
N ILE A 127 6.07 5.03 -18.38
CA ILE A 127 6.94 6.01 -17.75
C ILE A 127 6.63 6.06 -16.26
N ASP A 128 7.56 5.60 -15.43
CA ASP A 128 7.42 5.58 -13.98
C ASP A 128 7.53 6.98 -13.33
N GLY A 129 7.16 7.06 -12.06
CA GLY A 129 7.32 8.23 -11.19
C GLY A 129 5.98 8.72 -10.65
N ASN A 130 6.01 9.28 -9.44
CA ASN A 130 4.80 9.82 -8.83
C ASN A 130 4.34 11.09 -9.55
N ALA A 131 3.05 11.36 -9.48
CA ALA A 131 2.45 12.59 -9.98
C ALA A 131 1.74 13.31 -8.84
N ILE A 132 1.93 14.62 -8.71
CA ILE A 132 1.37 15.42 -7.62
C ILE A 132 0.38 16.42 -8.20
N ILE A 133 -0.82 16.48 -7.62
CA ILE A 133 -1.84 17.49 -7.91
C ILE A 133 -2.07 18.27 -6.62
N GLN A 134 -1.59 19.51 -6.58
CA GLN A 134 -1.61 20.38 -5.40
C GLN A 134 -2.53 21.58 -5.61
N GLY A 135 -3.19 22.05 -4.54
CA GLY A 135 -4.00 23.26 -4.57
C GLY A 135 -4.99 23.36 -3.42
N GLU A 136 -5.67 24.49 -3.30
CA GLU A 136 -6.63 24.77 -2.23
C GLU A 136 -7.84 23.81 -2.22
N PRO A 137 -8.55 23.66 -1.09
CA PRO A 137 -9.80 22.90 -1.05
C PRO A 137 -10.80 23.35 -2.12
N GLY A 138 -11.47 22.39 -2.77
CA GLY A 138 -12.57 22.70 -3.70
C GLY A 138 -12.17 23.06 -5.14
N VAL A 139 -10.88 23.22 -5.46
CA VAL A 139 -10.41 23.59 -6.82
C VAL A 139 -10.51 22.47 -7.88
N GLY A 140 -10.94 21.26 -7.50
CA GLY A 140 -11.16 20.15 -8.44
C GLY A 140 -10.07 19.06 -8.50
N LYS A 141 -9.10 19.05 -7.58
CA LYS A 141 -7.99 18.05 -7.56
C LYS A 141 -8.46 16.59 -7.59
N SER A 142 -9.35 16.22 -6.67
CA SER A 142 -9.90 14.86 -6.57
C SER A 142 -10.71 14.49 -7.80
N PHE A 143 -11.42 15.45 -8.40
CA PHE A 143 -12.17 15.25 -9.64
C PHE A 143 -11.22 14.95 -10.81
N LEU A 144 -10.13 15.72 -10.95
CA LEU A 144 -9.10 15.48 -11.95
C LEU A 144 -8.43 14.12 -11.76
N ALA A 145 -8.01 13.79 -10.53
CA ALA A 145 -7.37 12.51 -10.21
C ALA A 145 -8.30 11.31 -10.48
N MET A 146 -9.59 11.43 -10.14
CA MET A 146 -10.60 10.41 -10.44
C MET A 146 -10.82 10.26 -11.95
N SER A 147 -10.85 11.39 -12.68
CA SER A 147 -11.00 11.39 -14.15
C SER A 147 -9.81 10.68 -14.82
N ILE A 148 -8.60 10.95 -14.35
CA ILE A 148 -7.37 10.26 -14.80
C ILE A 148 -7.45 8.77 -14.48
N ALA A 149 -7.85 8.40 -13.26
CA ALA A 149 -7.96 7.00 -12.84
C ALA A 149 -8.95 6.22 -13.70
N LYS A 150 -10.15 6.77 -13.93
CA LYS A 150 -11.15 6.16 -14.81
C LYS A 150 -10.66 6.03 -16.24
N LYS A 151 -10.02 7.07 -16.79
CA LYS A 151 -9.53 7.04 -18.17
C LYS A 151 -8.39 6.03 -18.35
N LEU A 152 -7.46 5.93 -17.40
CA LEU A 152 -6.44 4.87 -17.38
C LEU A 152 -7.09 3.49 -17.35
N ASN A 153 -8.03 3.27 -16.42
CA ASN A 153 -8.70 1.98 -16.27
C ASN A 153 -9.44 1.55 -17.56
N LEU A 154 -10.17 2.48 -18.18
CA LEU A 154 -10.84 2.24 -19.48
C LEU A 154 -9.82 1.99 -20.60
N THR A 155 -8.74 2.77 -20.67
CA THR A 155 -7.74 2.61 -21.73
C THR A 155 -7.01 1.27 -21.62
N TYR A 156 -6.68 0.81 -20.40
CA TYR A 156 -6.11 -0.53 -20.20
C TYR A 156 -7.07 -1.63 -20.61
N LYS A 157 -8.37 -1.48 -20.32
CA LYS A 157 -9.41 -2.40 -20.81
C LYS A 157 -9.46 -2.44 -22.34
N ASP A 158 -9.46 -1.28 -22.99
CA ASP A 158 -9.54 -1.17 -24.46
C ASP A 158 -8.30 -1.79 -25.13
N PHE A 159 -7.13 -1.63 -24.52
CA PHE A 159 -5.87 -2.24 -24.97
C PHE A 159 -5.70 -3.69 -24.54
N ARG A 160 -6.70 -4.29 -23.88
CA ARG A 160 -6.65 -5.66 -23.34
C ARG A 160 -5.45 -5.91 -22.42
N GLN A 161 -5.05 -4.88 -21.69
CA GLN A 161 -4.01 -4.96 -20.66
C GLN A 161 -4.67 -5.22 -19.31
N SER A 162 -4.29 -6.31 -18.65
CA SER A 162 -4.76 -6.64 -17.30
C SER A 162 -4.02 -5.82 -16.24
N LYS A 163 -4.14 -4.49 -16.31
CA LYS A 163 -3.61 -3.57 -15.30
C LYS A 163 -4.69 -3.14 -14.33
N SER A 164 -4.29 -3.02 -13.08
CA SER A 164 -5.12 -2.66 -11.94
C SER A 164 -4.98 -1.16 -11.62
N VAL A 165 -6.11 -0.48 -11.46
CA VAL A 165 -6.17 0.92 -11.02
C VAL A 165 -6.96 0.97 -9.73
N ILE A 166 -6.39 1.57 -8.69
CA ILE A 166 -7.05 1.74 -7.39
C ILE A 166 -7.03 3.21 -7.00
N PHE A 167 -8.20 3.75 -6.68
CA PHE A 167 -8.35 5.09 -6.11
C PHE A 167 -8.72 4.99 -4.64
N VAL A 168 -8.00 5.66 -3.76
CA VAL A 168 -8.31 5.72 -2.33
C VAL A 168 -8.26 7.15 -1.81
N SER A 169 -9.28 7.54 -1.05
CA SER A 169 -9.19 8.66 -0.13
C SER A 169 -8.33 8.25 1.06
N THR A 170 -7.22 8.95 1.29
CA THR A 170 -6.25 8.61 2.35
C THR A 170 -6.89 8.60 3.73
N SER A 171 -7.73 9.60 4.05
CA SER A 171 -8.40 9.70 5.34
C SER A 171 -9.41 8.59 5.58
N MET A 172 -10.20 8.22 4.55
CA MET A 172 -11.12 7.08 4.63
C MET A 172 -10.36 5.76 4.79
N LEU A 173 -9.28 5.58 4.04
CA LEU A 173 -8.44 4.37 4.11
C LEU A 173 -7.86 4.18 5.51
N VAL A 174 -7.22 5.21 6.06
CA VAL A 174 -6.64 5.19 7.42
C VAL A 174 -7.69 4.78 8.44
N ARG A 175 -8.88 5.39 8.40
CA ARG A 175 -9.97 5.05 9.29
C ARG A 175 -10.42 3.59 9.14
N LEU A 176 -10.65 3.11 7.92
CA LEU A 176 -11.11 1.74 7.67
C LEU A 176 -10.11 0.68 8.14
N VAL A 177 -8.81 0.94 7.95
CA VAL A 177 -7.75 0.04 8.42
C VAL A 177 -7.66 0.06 9.95
N GLN A 178 -7.74 1.23 10.59
CA GLN A 178 -7.74 1.30 12.05
C GLN A 178 -8.97 0.65 12.68
N ASP A 179 -10.15 0.83 12.08
CA ASP A 179 -11.38 0.17 12.51
C ASP A 179 -11.28 -1.35 12.39
N SER A 180 -10.49 -1.85 11.42
CA SER A 180 -10.25 -3.29 11.24
C SER A 180 -9.51 -3.94 12.41
N PHE A 181 -8.77 -3.21 13.23
CA PHE A 181 -8.01 -3.78 14.36
C PHE A 181 -8.90 -4.38 15.45
N LYS A 182 -10.19 -4.05 15.44
CA LYS A 182 -11.18 -4.60 16.35
C LYS A 182 -11.73 -5.96 15.88
N TYR A 183 -11.46 -6.36 14.64
CA TYR A 183 -12.08 -7.52 14.00
C TYR A 183 -11.02 -8.43 13.38
N SER A 184 -11.05 -9.73 13.70
CA SER A 184 -10.07 -10.71 13.19
C SER A 184 -10.17 -10.94 11.68
N GLU A 185 -11.36 -10.79 11.09
CA GLU A 185 -11.60 -11.05 9.66
C GLU A 185 -12.19 -9.80 8.99
N SER A 186 -11.31 -8.84 8.69
CA SER A 186 -11.70 -7.64 7.96
C SER A 186 -11.05 -7.60 6.59
N LYS A 187 -11.86 -7.31 5.56
CA LYS A 187 -11.33 -6.95 4.25
C LYS A 187 -10.45 -5.69 4.29
N TYR A 188 -10.41 -4.94 5.38
CA TYR A 188 -9.51 -3.78 5.53
C TYR A 188 -8.33 -4.06 6.45
N SER A 189 -7.99 -5.34 6.70
CA SER A 189 -6.79 -5.68 7.47
C SER A 189 -5.55 -4.99 6.87
N GLN A 190 -4.69 -4.48 7.75
CA GLN A 190 -3.51 -3.71 7.35
C GLN A 190 -2.62 -4.48 6.37
N ASP A 191 -2.38 -5.77 6.62
CA ASP A 191 -1.50 -6.59 5.80
C ASP A 191 -2.06 -6.80 4.38
N ARG A 192 -3.36 -7.08 4.27
CA ARG A 192 -4.03 -7.24 2.97
C ARG A 192 -3.99 -5.94 2.17
N ILE A 193 -4.38 -4.84 2.81
CA ILE A 193 -4.44 -3.52 2.17
C ILE A 193 -3.04 -3.05 1.77
N THR A 194 -2.04 -3.18 2.65
CA THR A 194 -0.67 -2.78 2.36
C THR A 194 -0.15 -3.51 1.12
N LYS A 195 -0.29 -4.84 1.06
CA LYS A 195 0.12 -5.63 -0.12
C LYS A 195 -0.67 -5.24 -1.37
N LEU A 196 -2.00 -5.11 -1.28
CA LEU A 196 -2.85 -4.75 -2.41
C LEU A 196 -2.46 -3.39 -3.01
N LEU A 197 -2.22 -2.39 -2.15
CA LEU A 197 -1.84 -1.05 -2.57
C LEU A 197 -0.38 -0.96 -3.00
N ILE A 198 0.51 -1.86 -2.59
CA ILE A 198 1.88 -1.96 -3.13
C ILE A 198 1.85 -2.59 -4.52
N ASP A 199 1.11 -3.68 -4.69
CA ASP A 199 1.16 -4.54 -5.88
C ASP A 199 0.31 -4.04 -7.04
N CYS A 200 -0.65 -3.12 -6.81
CA CYS A 200 -1.46 -2.58 -7.91
C CYS A 200 -0.64 -1.70 -8.87
N ASP A 201 -0.99 -1.71 -10.15
CA ASP A 201 -0.22 -1.03 -11.19
C ASP A 201 -0.28 0.49 -11.03
N ILE A 202 -1.48 1.05 -10.84
CA ILE A 202 -1.69 2.48 -10.63
C ILE A 202 -2.48 2.71 -9.34
N LEU A 203 -1.86 3.41 -8.40
CA LEU A 203 -2.48 3.88 -7.17
C LEU A 203 -2.73 5.38 -7.25
N ILE A 204 -3.92 5.79 -6.82
CA ILE A 204 -4.26 7.19 -6.59
C ILE A 204 -4.52 7.35 -5.09
N LEU A 205 -3.69 8.15 -4.42
CA LEU A 205 -3.88 8.59 -3.04
C LEU A 205 -4.48 10.00 -3.04
N ASP A 206 -5.76 10.10 -2.75
CA ASP A 206 -6.48 11.36 -2.72
C ASP A 206 -6.44 12.01 -1.33
N ASP A 207 -6.24 13.32 -1.31
CA ASP A 207 -6.23 14.19 -0.14
C ASP A 207 -5.17 13.81 0.91
N LEU A 208 -3.94 13.52 0.47
CA LEU A 208 -2.81 13.22 1.35
C LEU A 208 -2.48 14.39 2.28
N GLY A 209 -2.34 14.09 3.58
CA GLY A 209 -2.06 15.02 4.66
C GLY A 209 -3.31 15.45 5.43
N LYS A 210 -4.52 15.29 4.86
CA LYS A 210 -5.76 15.69 5.55
C LYS A 210 -6.06 14.84 6.77
N GLU A 211 -5.60 13.60 6.78
CA GLU A 211 -5.72 12.69 7.93
C GLU A 211 -4.96 13.20 9.17
N SER A 212 -4.04 14.15 8.99
CA SER A 212 -3.23 14.77 10.04
C SER A 212 -3.58 16.26 10.26
N SER A 213 -4.71 16.71 9.71
CA SER A 213 -5.23 18.08 9.90
C SER A 213 -6.51 18.07 10.72
N SER A 214 -6.64 19.00 11.67
CA SER A 214 -7.89 19.28 12.37
C SER A 214 -8.17 20.78 12.28
N GLY A 215 -9.17 21.14 11.47
CA GLY A 215 -9.40 22.53 11.08
C GLY A 215 -8.21 23.10 10.28
N SER A 216 -7.76 24.29 10.64
CA SER A 216 -6.63 24.98 9.98
C SER A 216 -5.25 24.58 10.55
N THR A 217 -5.20 23.73 11.57
CA THR A 217 -3.95 23.38 12.26
C THR A 217 -3.33 22.13 11.66
N ILE A 218 -2.11 22.28 11.17
CA ILE A 218 -1.26 21.17 10.73
C ILE A 218 -0.71 20.45 11.96
N LYS A 219 -0.89 19.14 12.03
CA LYS A 219 -0.27 18.30 13.05
C LYS A 219 0.63 17.26 12.38
N PRO A 220 1.71 16.83 13.06
CA PRO A 220 2.44 15.65 12.63
C PRO A 220 1.52 14.44 12.53
N ALA A 221 1.74 13.61 11.52
CA ALA A 221 1.06 12.34 11.40
C ALA A 221 1.39 11.44 12.60
N GLY A 222 0.40 10.70 13.10
CA GLY A 222 0.65 9.69 14.12
C GLY A 222 1.61 8.61 13.60
N ASP A 223 2.45 8.06 14.48
CA ASP A 223 3.50 7.07 14.14
C ASP A 223 2.96 5.91 13.29
N TRP A 224 1.78 5.40 13.63
CA TRP A 224 1.14 4.34 12.87
C TRP A 224 0.79 4.76 11.42
N THR A 225 0.14 5.90 11.23
CA THR A 225 -0.26 6.40 9.91
C THR A 225 0.97 6.69 9.06
N TYR A 226 1.99 7.28 9.66
CA TYR A 226 3.28 7.50 9.02
C TYR A 226 3.88 6.18 8.50
N ARG A 227 4.03 5.16 9.36
CA ARG A 227 4.61 3.86 8.97
C ARG A 227 3.78 3.17 7.89
N PHE A 228 2.46 3.24 8.00
CA PHE A 228 1.55 2.66 7.02
C PHE A 228 1.73 3.28 5.62
N LEU A 229 1.70 4.61 5.52
CA LEU A 229 1.90 5.32 4.25
C LEU A 229 3.34 5.16 3.72
N PHE A 230 4.32 5.17 4.61
CA PHE A 230 5.73 4.94 4.25
C PHE A 230 5.92 3.58 3.59
N ASN A 231 5.41 2.51 4.21
CA ASN A 231 5.53 1.15 3.67
C ASN A 231 4.92 1.03 2.27
N ILE A 232 3.79 1.71 2.02
CA ILE A 232 3.14 1.71 0.70
C ILE A 232 4.00 2.49 -0.31
N LEU A 233 4.39 3.72 -0.01
CA LEU A 233 5.06 4.60 -0.97
C LEU A 233 6.52 4.19 -1.26
N ASP A 234 7.23 3.63 -0.27
CA ASP A 234 8.61 3.16 -0.43
C ASP A 234 8.72 2.02 -1.46
N ASN A 235 7.72 1.13 -1.47
CA ASN A 235 7.66 -0.05 -2.34
C ASN A 235 6.98 0.21 -3.69
N ARG A 236 6.68 1.47 -4.03
CA ARG A 236 6.04 1.84 -5.29
C ARG A 236 6.95 2.66 -6.20
N LYS A 237 6.62 2.60 -7.50
CA LYS A 237 7.27 3.39 -8.56
C LYS A 237 6.39 4.53 -9.06
N SER A 238 5.07 4.33 -9.08
CA SER A 238 4.11 5.24 -9.71
C SER A 238 2.86 5.37 -8.86
N THR A 239 2.59 6.57 -8.38
CA THR A 239 1.42 6.93 -7.57
C THR A 239 0.95 8.33 -7.94
N ILE A 240 -0.35 8.53 -8.19
CA ILE A 240 -0.95 9.87 -8.32
C ILE A 240 -1.37 10.31 -6.93
N ILE A 241 -0.93 11.47 -6.50
CA ILE A 241 -1.17 11.99 -5.16
C ILE A 241 -1.85 13.35 -5.29
N THR A 242 -2.99 13.53 -4.64
CA THR A 242 -3.58 14.86 -4.48
C THR A 242 -3.33 15.37 -3.06
N THR A 243 -3.06 16.67 -2.92
CA THR A 243 -2.84 17.26 -1.60
C THR A 243 -3.22 18.74 -1.57
N ASN A 244 -3.62 19.22 -0.39
CA ASN A 244 -3.82 20.64 -0.13
C ASN A 244 -2.52 21.34 0.31
N PHE A 245 -1.49 20.57 0.64
CA PHE A 245 -0.31 21.08 1.32
C PHE A 245 0.84 21.29 0.34
N THR A 246 1.58 22.38 0.55
CA THR A 246 2.89 22.58 -0.07
C THR A 246 3.89 21.55 0.43
N VAL A 247 5.01 21.38 -0.28
CA VAL A 247 6.11 20.52 0.18
C VAL A 247 6.59 20.90 1.58
N ARG A 248 6.63 22.21 1.90
CA ARG A 248 7.04 22.69 3.24
C ARG A 248 6.04 22.28 4.32
N GLU A 249 4.75 22.34 4.03
CA GLU A 249 3.69 21.91 4.95
C GLU A 249 3.65 20.39 5.09
N LEU A 250 3.87 19.64 4.00
CA LEU A 250 4.04 18.19 4.05
C LEU A 250 5.22 17.78 4.93
N GLN A 251 6.30 18.57 4.98
CA GLN A 251 7.44 18.34 5.88
C GLN A 251 7.14 18.66 7.36
N GLN A 252 6.03 19.33 7.65
CA GLN A 252 5.53 19.51 9.02
C GLN A 252 4.60 18.37 9.43
N ILE A 253 3.91 17.76 8.45
CA ILE A 253 3.03 16.60 8.66
C ILE A 253 3.85 15.31 8.75
N TYR A 254 4.78 15.13 7.82
CA TYR A 254 5.61 13.95 7.66
C TYR A 254 7.08 14.34 7.74
N ASP A 255 7.94 13.37 8.07
CA ASP A 255 9.38 13.60 7.99
C ASP A 255 9.87 13.76 6.55
N LYS A 256 11.13 14.17 6.42
CA LYS A 256 11.78 14.33 5.12
C LYS A 256 11.80 13.03 4.30
N ALA A 257 11.95 11.88 4.96
CA ALA A 257 12.06 10.58 4.29
C ALA A 257 10.77 10.24 3.54
N LEU A 258 9.60 10.41 4.17
CA LEU A 258 8.31 10.18 3.52
C LEU A 258 8.02 11.21 2.44
N VAL A 259 8.36 12.49 2.64
CA VAL A 259 8.21 13.52 1.60
C VAL A 259 9.07 13.21 0.37
N ASP A 260 10.29 12.71 0.55
CA ASP A 260 11.16 12.28 -0.56
C ASP A 260 10.54 11.09 -1.33
N ARG A 261 9.80 10.20 -0.65
CA ARG A 261 9.05 9.12 -1.31
C ARG A 261 7.82 9.62 -2.04
N ILE A 262 7.10 10.59 -1.49
CA ILE A 262 5.98 11.27 -2.16
C ILE A 262 6.48 11.90 -3.47
N LEU A 263 7.62 12.60 -3.43
CA LEU A 263 8.19 13.31 -4.59
C LEU A 263 9.05 12.44 -5.52
N LYS A 264 9.15 11.13 -5.26
CA LYS A 264 9.97 10.20 -6.05
C LYS A 264 9.52 10.19 -7.51
N GLY A 265 10.40 10.66 -8.41
CA GLY A 265 10.15 10.69 -9.84
C GLY A 265 9.12 11.72 -10.32
N SER A 266 8.76 12.71 -9.49
CA SER A 266 7.67 13.65 -9.80
C SER A 266 8.08 14.95 -10.50
N ARG A 267 9.37 15.18 -10.78
CA ARG A 267 9.90 16.48 -11.27
C ARG A 267 9.07 17.10 -12.41
N ASP A 268 8.66 16.32 -13.41
CA ASP A 268 7.89 16.79 -14.57
C ASP A 268 6.38 16.46 -14.48
N LYS A 269 5.94 15.92 -13.33
CA LYS A 269 4.58 15.44 -13.07
C LYS A 269 3.95 16.13 -11.85
N ILE A 270 4.22 17.43 -11.69
CA ILE A 270 3.60 18.25 -10.65
C ILE A 270 2.68 19.27 -11.31
N PHE A 271 1.41 19.25 -10.92
CA PHE A 271 0.42 20.26 -11.27
C PHE A 271 -0.01 21.01 -10.02
N VAL A 272 0.13 22.33 -10.03
CA VAL A 272 -0.27 23.20 -8.92
C VAL A 272 -1.37 24.14 -9.39
N TYR A 273 -2.54 24.04 -8.78
CA TYR A 273 -3.59 25.05 -8.93
C TYR A 273 -3.11 26.36 -8.27
N PRO A 274 -3.24 27.51 -8.95
CA PRO A 274 -2.96 28.82 -8.34
C PRO A 274 -3.77 29.05 -7.07
N LYS A 275 -3.20 29.74 -6.08
CA LYS A 275 -3.85 30.02 -4.79
C LYS A 275 -5.21 30.74 -4.91
N GLU A 276 -5.36 31.57 -5.94
CA GLU A 276 -6.57 32.35 -6.21
C GLU A 276 -7.61 31.58 -7.04
N THR A 277 -7.42 30.27 -7.23
CA THR A 277 -8.41 29.46 -7.94
C THR A 277 -9.65 29.32 -7.07
N GLU A 278 -10.77 29.86 -7.54
CA GLU A 278 -12.06 29.72 -6.85
C GLU A 278 -12.47 28.25 -6.68
N SER A 279 -13.09 27.98 -5.53
CA SER A 279 -13.68 26.68 -5.24
C SER A 279 -14.84 26.39 -6.20
N LYS A 280 -14.90 25.17 -6.73
CA LYS A 280 -16.02 24.67 -7.56
C LYS A 280 -17.12 23.99 -6.74
N ARG A 281 -17.06 24.07 -5.41
CA ARG A 281 -18.06 23.48 -4.49
C ARG A 281 -19.20 24.44 -4.14
N SER A 282 -19.20 25.65 -4.69
CA SER A 282 -20.20 26.70 -4.49
C SER A 282 -21.42 26.51 -5.38
#